data_AF-A0A417CK23-F1
#
_entry.id   AF-A0A417CK23-F1
#
_cell.length_a   1.000
_cell.length_b   1.000
_cell.length_c   1.000
_cell.angle_alpha   90.00
_cell.angle_beta   90.00
_cell.angle_gamma   90.00
#
_symmetry.space_group_name_H-M   'P 1'
#
loop_
_entity.id
_entity.type
_entity.pdbx_description
1 polymer ?
#
loop_
_entity_poly.entity_id
_entity_poly.type
_entity_poly.pdbx_seq_one_letter_code
_entity_poly.pdbx_strand_id
1 'polypeptide(L)'
;MRAINIVTHCATCEDLDERDLKRYNVCESHKEKSNVRSSEEDDLRKFVLNSKFNNYTLYDHYFWNYTIPQISKEFDLLRIGENSVINIELKREANEDKIKKQLKQNNYYLKALNKQVYTFCYITCNNILYEYHSEDDSLQIIKFDDLNINLQNQEMLIDKGIDDMFEPSKFLVSPFNKMNEFLNDEYFLTDQQVNIKKIFYKY
;
A
#
# COMPACT_ATOMS: atom_id res chain seq x y z
N MET A 1 -9.06 -3.28 10.36
CA MET A 1 -9.41 -3.89 9.04
C MET A 1 -9.12 -5.42 9.01
N ARG A 2 -9.78 -6.21 8.12
CA ARG A 2 -9.44 -7.63 7.83
C ARG A 2 -8.73 -7.76 6.48
N ALA A 3 -7.78 -8.67 6.37
CA ALA A 3 -7.17 -9.07 5.10
C ALA A 3 -8.12 -9.91 4.22
N ILE A 4 -7.94 -9.79 2.92
CA ILE A 4 -8.77 -10.42 1.89
C ILE A 4 -7.94 -11.25 0.91
N ASN A 5 -8.63 -12.15 0.22
CA ASN A 5 -8.13 -12.77 -1.00
C ASN A 5 -8.50 -11.90 -2.20
N ILE A 6 -7.50 -11.32 -2.88
CA ILE A 6 -7.74 -10.33 -3.94
C ILE A 6 -8.33 -10.93 -5.22
N VAL A 7 -8.14 -12.23 -5.49
CA VAL A 7 -8.80 -12.91 -6.61
C VAL A 7 -10.30 -13.05 -6.34
N THR A 8 -10.66 -13.48 -5.13
CA THR A 8 -12.06 -13.66 -4.73
C THR A 8 -12.78 -12.32 -4.66
N HIS A 9 -12.09 -11.28 -4.18
CA HIS A 9 -12.57 -9.90 -4.20
C HIS A 9 -12.88 -9.44 -5.63
N CYS A 10 -11.91 -9.55 -6.55
CA CYS A 10 -12.12 -9.16 -7.95
C CYS A 10 -13.28 -9.93 -8.61
N ALA A 11 -13.36 -11.25 -8.39
CA ALA A 11 -14.46 -12.06 -8.94
C ALA A 11 -15.83 -11.62 -8.39
N THR A 12 -15.90 -11.25 -7.11
CA THR A 12 -17.16 -10.78 -6.49
C THR A 12 -17.58 -9.42 -7.02
N CYS A 13 -16.63 -8.53 -7.30
CA CYS A 13 -16.90 -7.17 -7.75
C CYS A 13 -17.15 -7.03 -9.26
N GLU A 14 -17.06 -8.09 -10.07
CA GLU A 14 -17.01 -8.00 -11.56
C GLU A 14 -18.26 -7.38 -12.18
N ASP A 15 -19.43 -7.76 -11.67
CA ASP A 15 -20.71 -7.32 -12.21
C ASP A 15 -21.43 -6.31 -11.30
N LEU A 16 -20.76 -5.80 -10.26
CA LEU A 16 -21.36 -4.83 -9.35
C LEU A 16 -21.37 -3.43 -9.97
N ASP A 17 -22.53 -2.79 -9.95
CA ASP A 17 -22.62 -1.36 -10.24
C ASP A 17 -21.95 -0.53 -9.13
N GLU A 18 -21.72 0.77 -9.36
CA GLU A 18 -21.05 1.63 -8.37
C GLU A 18 -21.77 1.67 -7.01
N ARG A 19 -23.09 1.51 -6.99
CA ARG A 19 -23.89 1.57 -5.77
C ARG A 19 -23.69 0.30 -4.94
N ASP A 20 -23.76 -0.85 -5.58
CA ASP A 20 -23.63 -2.15 -4.93
C ASP A 20 -22.17 -2.44 -4.58
N LEU A 21 -21.21 -2.00 -5.41
CA LEU A 21 -19.78 -2.02 -5.08
C LEU A 21 -19.50 -1.24 -3.79
N LYS A 22 -20.06 -0.03 -3.66
CA LYS A 22 -19.92 0.78 -2.44
C LYS A 22 -20.50 0.07 -1.21
N ARG A 23 -21.65 -0.61 -1.35
CA ARG A 23 -22.25 -1.39 -0.26
C ARG A 23 -21.39 -2.58 0.13
N TYR A 24 -20.90 -3.33 -0.85
CA TYR A 24 -20.00 -4.47 -0.64
C TYR A 24 -18.74 -4.04 0.11
N ASN A 25 -18.09 -2.97 -0.34
CA ASN A 25 -16.89 -2.42 0.28
C ASN A 25 -17.12 -1.97 1.74
N VAL A 26 -18.29 -1.44 2.07
CA VAL A 26 -18.65 -1.11 3.47
C VAL A 26 -18.75 -2.36 4.35
N CYS A 27 -19.25 -3.47 3.79
CA CYS A 27 -19.38 -4.74 4.51
C CYS A 27 -18.03 -5.44 4.74
N GLU A 28 -17.14 -5.42 3.75
CA GLU A 28 -15.87 -6.16 3.79
C GLU A 28 -14.86 -5.60 4.81
N SER A 29 -14.81 -4.28 5.00
CA SER A 29 -13.67 -3.67 5.70
C SER A 29 -14.01 -2.61 6.76
N HIS A 30 -15.29 -2.44 7.12
CA HIS A 30 -15.79 -1.43 8.06
C HIS A 30 -15.43 0.02 7.70
N LYS A 31 -16.41 0.82 7.25
CA LYS A 31 -16.41 2.30 7.02
C LYS A 31 -15.28 2.93 6.16
N GLU A 32 -14.06 2.43 6.14
CA GLU A 32 -12.89 3.08 5.52
C GLU A 32 -12.82 2.88 3.99
N LYS A 33 -13.34 1.78 3.44
CA LYS A 33 -13.40 1.52 1.97
C LYS A 33 -14.56 2.19 1.23
N SER A 34 -15.36 3.08 1.84
CA SER A 34 -16.56 3.61 1.15
C SER A 34 -16.27 4.50 -0.07
N ASN A 35 -15.00 4.83 -0.30
CA ASN A 35 -14.55 5.75 -1.35
C ASN A 35 -13.77 5.08 -2.49
N VAL A 36 -13.65 3.75 -2.47
CA VAL A 36 -12.94 3.04 -3.53
C VAL A 36 -13.65 3.23 -4.87
N ARG A 37 -12.87 3.64 -5.87
CA ARG A 37 -13.38 3.97 -7.21
C ARG A 37 -13.39 2.74 -8.10
N SER A 38 -14.30 2.71 -9.08
CA SER A 38 -14.32 1.69 -10.13
C SER A 38 -12.97 1.57 -10.86
N SER A 39 -12.26 2.68 -11.05
CA SER A 39 -10.92 2.68 -11.64
C SER A 39 -9.86 1.95 -10.79
N GLU A 40 -9.99 1.96 -9.47
CA GLU A 40 -9.05 1.28 -8.57
C GLU A 40 -9.30 -0.24 -8.57
N GLU A 41 -10.57 -0.66 -8.67
CA GLU A 41 -10.94 -2.06 -8.92
C GLU A 41 -10.38 -2.57 -10.25
N ASP A 42 -10.46 -1.76 -11.31
CA ASP A 42 -9.88 -2.10 -12.62
C ASP A 42 -8.35 -2.28 -12.54
N ASP A 43 -7.66 -1.42 -11.79
CA ASP A 43 -6.23 -1.52 -11.60
C ASP A 43 -5.85 -2.77 -10.77
N LEU A 44 -6.63 -3.11 -9.73
CA LEU A 44 -6.47 -4.35 -8.98
C LEU A 44 -6.69 -5.60 -9.85
N ARG A 45 -7.73 -5.60 -10.69
CA ARG A 45 -7.99 -6.69 -11.66
C ARG A 45 -6.80 -6.90 -12.59
N LYS A 46 -6.25 -5.82 -13.15
CA LYS A 46 -5.07 -5.91 -14.01
C LYS A 46 -3.87 -6.47 -13.26
N PHE A 47 -3.66 -6.09 -12.00
CA PHE A 47 -2.61 -6.68 -11.18
C PHE A 47 -2.81 -8.19 -11.02
N VAL A 48 -4.02 -8.64 -10.67
CA VAL A 48 -4.34 -10.08 -10.54
C VAL A 48 -4.12 -10.83 -11.86
N LEU A 49 -4.57 -10.27 -12.99
CA LEU A 49 -4.44 -10.91 -14.31
C LEU A 49 -2.99 -11.00 -14.79
N ASN A 50 -2.17 -9.99 -14.51
CA ASN A 50 -0.80 -9.91 -15.02
C ASN A 50 0.25 -10.53 -14.09
N SER A 51 -0.01 -10.58 -12.78
CA SER A 51 0.93 -11.11 -11.80
C SER A 51 1.18 -12.62 -11.95
N LYS A 52 0.14 -13.39 -12.33
CA LYS A 52 0.23 -14.82 -12.66
C LYS A 52 1.04 -15.63 -11.65
N PHE A 53 0.85 -15.36 -10.36
CA PHE A 53 1.50 -16.10 -9.29
C PHE A 53 1.20 -17.60 -9.41
N ASN A 54 2.22 -18.42 -9.14
CA ASN A 54 2.16 -19.87 -9.33
C ASN A 54 1.28 -20.61 -8.31
N ASN A 55 0.83 -19.93 -7.24
CA ASN A 55 0.01 -20.49 -6.20
C ASN A 55 -1.10 -19.50 -5.79
N TYR A 56 -2.35 -19.97 -5.74
CA TYR A 56 -3.51 -19.16 -5.36
C TYR A 56 -3.44 -18.61 -3.93
N THR A 57 -2.70 -19.27 -3.02
CA THR A 57 -2.50 -18.77 -1.65
C THR A 57 -1.69 -17.47 -1.60
N LEU A 58 -0.98 -17.14 -2.68
CA LEU A 58 -0.22 -15.89 -2.78
C LEU A 58 -1.11 -14.67 -3.03
N TYR A 59 -2.36 -14.87 -3.43
CA TYR A 59 -3.36 -13.80 -3.55
C TYR A 59 -4.13 -13.56 -2.24
N ASP A 60 -3.75 -14.22 -1.15
CA ASP A 60 -4.42 -14.12 0.14
C ASP A 60 -3.64 -13.24 1.13
N HIS A 61 -4.32 -12.83 2.20
CA HIS A 61 -3.80 -12.00 3.30
C HIS A 61 -3.40 -10.56 2.90
N TYR A 62 -4.12 -9.96 1.95
CA TYR A 62 -3.92 -8.55 1.60
C TYR A 62 -4.87 -7.63 2.35
N PHE A 63 -4.32 -6.60 2.98
CA PHE A 63 -5.06 -5.41 3.37
C PHE A 63 -5.11 -4.47 2.16
N TRP A 64 -6.28 -4.37 1.52
CA TRP A 64 -6.52 -3.54 0.35
C TRP A 64 -7.12 -2.17 0.68
N ASN A 65 -6.48 -1.08 0.27
CA ASN A 65 -6.79 0.32 0.57
C ASN A 65 -6.81 0.59 2.08
N TYR A 66 -5.71 0.23 2.74
CA TYR A 66 -5.53 0.43 4.17
C TYR A 66 -4.99 1.83 4.46
N THR A 67 -5.67 2.57 5.36
CA THR A 67 -5.19 3.85 5.88
C THR A 67 -4.77 3.67 7.33
N ILE A 68 -3.58 4.15 7.69
CA ILE A 68 -3.13 4.10 9.09
C ILE A 68 -4.06 5.00 9.94
N PRO A 69 -4.63 4.53 11.05
CA PRO A 69 -5.43 5.40 11.91
C PRO A 69 -4.64 6.63 12.39
N GLN A 70 -5.28 7.80 12.40
CA GLN A 70 -4.71 9.10 12.85
C GLN A 70 -3.61 9.69 11.95
N ILE A 71 -3.16 8.93 10.96
CA ILE A 71 -2.10 9.29 10.02
C ILE A 71 -2.69 9.06 8.63
N SER A 72 -3.01 10.13 7.90
CA SER A 72 -3.62 10.13 6.54
C SER A 72 -2.80 9.44 5.43
N LYS A 73 -1.99 8.44 5.75
CA LYS A 73 -1.24 7.63 4.81
C LYS A 73 -2.03 6.38 4.47
N GLU A 74 -2.34 6.26 3.19
CA GLU A 74 -2.99 5.12 2.56
C GLU A 74 -1.98 4.25 1.81
N PHE A 75 -2.24 2.94 1.79
CA PHE A 75 -1.54 1.92 1.02
C PHE A 75 -2.55 1.11 0.21
N ASP A 76 -2.28 0.93 -1.09
CA ASP A 76 -3.20 0.19 -1.96
C ASP A 76 -3.23 -1.29 -1.58
N LEU A 77 -2.10 -1.99 -1.59
CA LEU A 77 -2.02 -3.39 -1.14
C LEU A 77 -0.89 -3.56 -0.13
N LEU A 78 -1.25 -4.08 1.04
CA LEU A 78 -0.30 -4.39 2.10
C LEU A 78 -0.46 -5.84 2.56
N ARG A 79 0.63 -6.60 2.58
CA ARG A 79 0.67 -7.99 3.05
C ARG A 79 1.74 -8.13 4.10
N ILE A 80 1.36 -8.56 5.30
CA ILE A 80 2.23 -8.55 6.47
C ILE A 80 2.47 -9.98 6.94
N GLY A 81 3.74 -10.38 6.95
CA GLY A 81 4.22 -11.58 7.64
C GLY A 81 4.98 -11.21 8.92
N GLU A 82 5.42 -12.22 9.65
CA GLU A 82 6.28 -12.04 10.82
C GLU A 82 7.65 -11.48 10.41
N ASN A 83 8.24 -12.00 9.34
CA ASN A 83 9.59 -11.65 8.91
C ASN A 83 9.65 -10.41 7.97
N SER A 84 8.61 -10.19 7.17
CA SER A 84 8.60 -9.11 6.18
C SER A 84 7.22 -8.52 5.88
N VAL A 85 7.25 -7.29 5.36
CA VAL A 85 6.10 -6.50 4.94
C VAL A 85 6.24 -6.20 3.46
N ILE A 86 5.21 -6.52 2.69
CA ILE A 86 5.14 -6.25 1.25
C ILE A 86 4.07 -5.21 1.00
N ASN A 87 4.48 -4.08 0.42
CA ASN A 87 3.60 -3.02 -0.03
C ASN A 87 3.60 -2.94 -1.55
N ILE A 88 2.43 -2.92 -2.19
CA ILE A 88 2.29 -2.77 -3.63
C ILE A 88 1.32 -1.62 -3.91
N GLU A 89 1.82 -0.55 -4.52
CA GLU A 89 1.02 0.57 -5.03
C GLU A 89 0.53 0.26 -6.44
N LEU A 90 -0.72 0.57 -6.75
CA LEU A 90 -1.35 0.39 -8.05
C LEU A 90 -1.56 1.77 -8.68
N LYS A 91 -1.00 1.97 -9.87
CA LYS A 91 -1.21 3.23 -10.61
C LYS A 91 -1.48 2.95 -12.06
N ARG A 92 -2.43 3.69 -12.63
CA ARG A 92 -2.62 3.71 -14.07
C ARG A 92 -1.39 4.22 -14.80
N GLU A 93 -0.84 5.34 -14.36
CA GLU A 93 0.37 5.98 -14.90
C GLU A 93 1.05 6.84 -13.83
N ALA A 94 2.38 6.95 -13.87
CA ALA A 94 3.14 7.86 -13.01
C ALA A 94 4.56 8.09 -13.55
N ASN A 95 5.16 9.22 -13.18
CA ASN A 95 6.58 9.48 -13.41
C ASN A 95 7.42 8.77 -12.33
N GLU A 96 8.57 8.22 -12.71
CA GLU A 96 9.52 7.51 -11.83
C GLU A 96 9.92 8.31 -10.57
N ASP A 97 10.12 9.62 -10.66
CA ASP A 97 10.44 10.48 -9.50
C ASP A 97 9.31 10.47 -8.48
N LYS A 98 8.05 10.49 -8.94
CA LYS A 98 6.87 10.42 -8.07
C LYS A 98 6.75 9.04 -7.46
N ILE A 99 7.00 7.98 -8.24
CA ILE A 99 7.00 6.59 -7.77
C ILE A 99 8.04 6.42 -6.68
N LYS A 100 9.30 6.78 -6.96
CA LYS A 100 10.42 6.69 -6.01
C LYS A 100 10.12 7.46 -4.73
N LYS A 101 9.64 8.70 -4.82
CA LYS A 101 9.27 9.49 -3.64
C LYS A 101 8.20 8.81 -2.80
N GLN A 102 7.16 8.27 -3.43
CA GLN A 102 6.09 7.57 -2.72
C GLN A 102 6.59 6.27 -2.08
N LEU A 103 7.33 5.42 -2.81
CA LEU A 103 7.83 4.15 -2.31
C LEU A 103 8.88 4.32 -1.19
N LYS A 104 9.71 5.36 -1.28
CA LYS A 104 10.63 5.77 -0.20
C LYS A 104 9.87 6.17 1.05
N GLN A 105 8.83 7.00 0.91
CA GLN A 105 7.98 7.37 2.02
C GLN A 105 7.28 6.14 2.61
N ASN A 106 6.69 5.28 1.79
CA ASN A 106 6.08 4.04 2.26
C ASN A 106 7.07 3.17 3.04
N ASN A 107 8.30 3.00 2.52
CA ASN A 107 9.34 2.23 3.19
C ASN A 107 9.63 2.79 4.58
N TYR A 108 9.72 4.11 4.72
CA TYR A 108 9.90 4.77 6.01
C TYR A 108 8.76 4.47 7.00
N TYR A 109 7.51 4.55 6.55
CA TYR A 109 6.33 4.27 7.40
C TYR A 109 6.32 2.81 7.87
N LEU A 110 6.63 1.88 6.98
CA LEU A 110 6.58 0.44 7.25
C LEU A 110 7.78 -0.06 8.05
N LYS A 111 8.92 0.65 8.03
CA LYS A 111 10.09 0.32 8.86
C LYS A 111 9.79 0.35 10.37
N ALA A 112 8.78 1.11 10.80
CA ALA A 112 8.35 1.14 12.20
C ALA A 112 7.79 -0.20 12.70
N LEU A 113 7.46 -1.13 11.80
CA LEU A 113 7.02 -2.49 12.13
C LEU A 113 8.20 -3.40 12.55
N ASN A 114 9.45 -2.94 12.41
CA ASN A 114 10.67 -3.70 12.69
C ASN A 114 10.73 -5.04 11.93
N LYS A 115 10.41 -4.98 10.64
CA LYS A 115 10.40 -6.11 9.71
C LYS A 115 11.16 -5.73 8.44
N GLN A 116 11.57 -6.72 7.66
CA GLN A 116 12.09 -6.45 6.32
C GLN A 116 10.98 -5.84 5.46
N VAL A 117 11.25 -4.73 4.77
CA VAL A 117 10.23 -4.02 3.98
C VAL A 117 10.56 -4.10 2.50
N TYR A 118 9.59 -4.54 1.71
CA TYR A 118 9.63 -4.49 0.25
C TYR A 118 8.52 -3.59 -0.25
N THR A 119 8.85 -2.56 -1.03
CA THR A 119 7.88 -1.61 -1.57
C THR A 119 7.92 -1.59 -3.09
N PHE A 120 6.76 -1.82 -3.69
CA PHE A 120 6.59 -1.94 -5.13
C PHE A 120 5.57 -0.94 -5.66
N CYS A 121 5.68 -0.58 -6.94
CA CYS A 121 4.64 0.13 -7.67
C CYS A 121 4.38 -0.55 -9.02
N TYR A 122 3.13 -0.94 -9.25
CA TYR A 122 2.68 -1.52 -10.50
C TYR A 122 1.99 -0.46 -11.36
N ILE A 123 2.53 -0.22 -12.56
CA ILE A 123 1.99 0.68 -13.57
C ILE A 123 1.12 -0.12 -14.55
N THR A 124 -0.20 0.04 -14.43
CA THR A 124 -1.17 -0.83 -15.12
C THR A 124 -1.29 -0.56 -16.61
N CYS A 125 -0.99 0.66 -17.10
CA CYS A 125 -1.09 0.99 -18.53
C CYS A 125 -0.02 0.26 -19.38
N ASN A 126 1.18 0.11 -18.84
CA ASN A 126 2.34 -0.43 -19.55
C ASN A 126 2.80 -1.78 -18.98
N ASN A 127 2.11 -2.29 -17.96
CA ASN A 127 2.45 -3.53 -17.26
C ASN A 127 3.89 -3.56 -16.72
N ILE A 128 4.30 -2.49 -16.05
CA ILE A 128 5.65 -2.34 -15.46
C ILE A 128 5.55 -2.46 -13.95
N LEU A 129 6.42 -3.26 -13.34
CA LEU A 129 6.56 -3.37 -11.89
C LEU A 129 7.88 -2.74 -11.46
N TYR A 130 7.80 -1.74 -10.60
CA TYR A 130 8.97 -1.13 -9.97
C TYR A 130 9.15 -1.64 -8.54
N GLU A 131 10.40 -1.82 -8.13
CA GLU A 131 10.82 -2.03 -6.74
C GLU A 131 11.70 -0.86 -6.28
N TYR A 132 11.51 -0.42 -5.04
CA TYR A 132 12.40 0.54 -4.40
C TYR A 132 13.40 -0.16 -3.48
N HIS A 133 14.69 0.00 -3.76
CA HIS A 133 15.77 -0.51 -2.94
C HIS A 133 16.25 0.58 -1.99
N SER A 134 15.95 0.40 -0.70
CA SER A 134 16.26 1.42 0.31
C SER A 134 17.75 1.54 0.67
N GLU A 135 18.56 0.54 0.32
CA GLU A 135 20.00 0.50 0.65
C GLU A 135 20.82 1.46 -0.22
N ASP A 136 20.49 1.56 -1.50
CA ASP A 136 21.16 2.41 -2.48
C ASP A 136 20.29 3.59 -2.96
N ASP A 137 19.12 3.75 -2.35
CA ASP A 137 18.09 4.73 -2.72
C ASP A 137 17.81 4.67 -4.24
N SER A 138 17.56 3.48 -4.79
CA SER A 138 17.31 3.26 -6.21
C SER A 138 15.90 2.74 -6.50
N LEU A 139 15.42 3.00 -7.72
CA LEU A 139 14.18 2.46 -8.25
C LEU A 139 14.54 1.56 -9.45
N GLN A 140 14.08 0.32 -9.44
CA GLN A 140 14.41 -0.67 -10.46
C GLN A 140 13.15 -1.29 -11.04
N ILE A 141 13.19 -1.64 -12.32
CA ILE A 141 12.13 -2.43 -12.96
C ILE A 141 12.42 -3.90 -12.71
N ILE A 142 11.46 -4.61 -12.13
CA ILE A 142 11.55 -6.02 -11.78
C ILE A 142 10.48 -6.85 -12.49
N LYS A 143 10.59 -8.18 -12.42
CA LYS A 143 9.55 -9.08 -12.91
C LYS A 143 8.61 -9.48 -11.77
N PHE A 144 7.40 -9.91 -12.13
CA PHE A 144 6.48 -10.50 -11.16
C PHE A 144 7.02 -11.77 -10.49
N ASP A 145 7.96 -12.48 -11.13
CA ASP A 145 8.65 -13.62 -10.52
C ASP A 145 9.48 -13.21 -9.30
N ASP A 146 10.09 -12.02 -9.32
CA ASP A 146 10.86 -11.50 -8.19
C ASP A 146 9.92 -11.20 -7.01
N LEU A 147 8.81 -10.50 -7.28
CA LEU A 147 7.74 -10.28 -6.29
C LEU A 147 7.18 -11.61 -5.75
N ASN A 148 6.99 -12.61 -6.60
CA ASN A 148 6.53 -13.94 -6.21
C ASN A 148 7.49 -14.58 -5.19
N ILE A 149 8.80 -14.47 -5.40
CA ILE A 149 9.80 -14.96 -4.43
C ILE A 149 9.64 -14.24 -3.08
N ASN A 150 9.48 -12.91 -3.07
CA ASN A 150 9.24 -12.18 -1.82
C ASN A 150 7.97 -12.67 -1.11
N LEU A 151 6.88 -12.88 -1.85
CA LEU A 151 5.59 -13.34 -1.30
C LEU A 151 5.66 -14.76 -0.74
N GLN A 152 6.43 -15.65 -1.36
CA GLN A 152 6.64 -17.03 -0.92
C GLN A 152 7.50 -17.12 0.35
N ASN A 153 8.44 -16.18 0.52
CA ASN A 153 9.31 -16.13 1.68
C ASN A 153 8.65 -15.51 2.92
N GLN A 154 7.40 -15.05 2.85
CA GLN A 154 6.68 -14.53 4.02
C GLN A 154 6.27 -15.66 4.97
N GLU A 155 6.55 -15.46 6.26
CA GLU A 155 6.19 -16.40 7.33
C GLU A 155 5.04 -15.84 8.17
N MET A 156 4.18 -16.72 8.69
CA MET A 156 3.07 -16.39 9.61
C MET A 156 2.32 -15.10 9.25
N LEU A 157 1.56 -15.16 8.15
CA LEU A 157 0.80 -14.03 7.63
C LEU A 157 -0.28 -13.56 8.61
N ILE A 158 -0.48 -12.24 8.65
CA ILE A 158 -1.46 -11.60 9.53
C ILE A 158 -2.75 -11.32 8.77
N ASP A 159 -3.88 -11.73 9.35
CA ASP A 159 -5.21 -11.57 8.74
C ASP A 159 -6.05 -10.43 9.32
N LYS A 160 -5.73 -9.97 10.53
CA LYS A 160 -6.53 -9.03 11.33
C LYS A 160 -5.65 -8.24 12.29
N GLY A 161 -6.18 -7.15 12.84
CA GLY A 161 -5.50 -6.37 13.86
C GLY A 161 -4.35 -5.53 13.31
N ILE A 162 -4.37 -5.20 12.01
CA ILE A 162 -3.34 -4.35 11.40
C ILE A 162 -3.23 -2.99 12.11
N ASP A 163 -4.35 -2.43 12.56
CA ASP A 163 -4.41 -1.14 13.27
C ASP A 163 -3.54 -1.15 14.54
N ASP A 164 -3.54 -2.26 15.28
CA ASP A 164 -2.78 -2.44 16.52
C ASP A 164 -1.26 -2.48 16.26
N MET A 165 -0.84 -2.72 15.02
CA MET A 165 0.58 -2.73 14.64
C MET A 165 1.16 -1.32 14.46
N PHE A 166 0.31 -0.33 14.20
CA PHE A 166 0.71 1.05 13.95
C PHE A 166 0.44 1.92 15.18
N GLU A 167 1.36 1.91 16.15
CA GLU A 167 1.29 2.79 17.32
C GLU A 167 1.64 4.25 16.95
N PRO A 168 0.72 5.22 17.13
CA PRO A 168 0.94 6.63 16.77
C PRO A 168 2.21 7.26 17.37
N SER A 169 2.62 6.80 18.56
CA SER A 169 3.81 7.29 19.27
C SER A 169 5.12 7.01 18.52
N LYS A 170 5.19 5.94 17.72
CA LYS A 170 6.37 5.60 16.90
C LYS A 170 6.59 6.55 15.73
N PHE A 171 5.61 7.39 15.46
CA PHE A 171 5.49 8.20 14.25
C PHE A 171 5.58 9.72 14.51
N LEU A 172 5.66 10.14 15.78
CA LEU A 172 5.77 11.55 16.13
C LEU A 172 7.23 12.02 16.01
N VAL A 173 7.61 12.49 14.81
CA VAL A 173 8.89 13.15 14.54
C VAL A 173 8.73 14.64 14.80
N SER A 174 9.43 15.19 15.80
CA SER A 174 9.46 16.63 16.05
C SER A 174 10.50 17.31 15.16
N PRO A 175 10.16 18.38 14.42
CA PRO A 175 11.11 19.14 13.60
C PRO A 175 12.26 19.77 14.41
N PHE A 176 12.10 19.88 15.73
CA PHE A 176 13.12 20.42 16.63
C PHE A 176 14.12 19.37 17.12
N ASN A 177 13.72 18.09 17.16
CA ASN A 177 14.57 17.01 17.67
C ASN A 177 15.21 16.18 16.55
N LYS A 178 14.61 16.20 15.34
CA LYS A 178 14.92 15.31 14.22
C LYS A 178 14.89 16.07 12.88
N MET A 179 15.81 17.02 12.73
CA MET A 179 15.85 17.96 11.60
C MET A 179 16.18 17.26 10.26
N ASN A 180 17.11 16.31 10.27
CA ASN A 180 17.51 15.61 9.03
C ASN A 180 16.36 14.74 8.51
N GLU A 181 15.67 14.01 9.40
CA GLU A 181 14.47 13.24 9.04
C GLU A 181 13.38 14.17 8.49
N PHE A 182 13.18 15.33 9.12
CA PHE A 182 12.22 16.32 8.63
C PHE A 182 12.55 16.81 7.20
N LEU A 183 13.81 17.12 6.91
CA LEU A 183 14.25 17.56 5.58
C LEU A 183 14.11 16.48 4.50
N ASN A 184 14.15 15.21 4.89
CA ASN A 184 14.05 14.06 3.98
C ASN A 184 12.60 13.57 3.76
N ASP A 185 11.58 14.32 4.21
CA ASP A 185 10.17 13.91 4.22
C ASP A 185 9.92 12.63 5.07
N GLU A 186 10.82 12.34 6.01
CA GLU A 186 10.75 11.22 6.97
C GLU A 186 9.98 11.66 8.23
N TYR A 187 8.76 12.13 8.03
CA TYR A 187 7.84 12.53 9.09
C TYR A 187 6.40 12.15 8.73
N PHE A 188 5.56 12.11 9.75
CA PHE A 188 4.16 11.74 9.64
C PHE A 188 3.31 13.00 9.74
N LEU A 189 2.36 13.13 8.82
CA LEU A 189 1.37 14.19 8.87
C LEU A 189 0.05 13.63 9.40
N THR A 190 -0.50 14.30 10.40
CA THR A 190 -1.88 14.06 10.84
C THR A 190 -2.86 14.54 9.78
N ASP A 191 -4.11 14.06 9.83
CA ASP A 191 -5.17 14.46 8.90
C ASP A 191 -5.33 15.98 8.84
N GLN A 192 -5.25 16.64 9.99
CA GLN A 192 -5.30 18.10 10.08
C GLN A 192 -4.13 18.75 9.34
N GLN A 193 -2.92 18.24 9.50
CA GLN A 193 -1.73 18.77 8.84
C GLN A 193 -1.76 18.53 7.32
N VAL A 194 -2.24 17.38 6.86
CA VAL A 194 -2.45 17.11 5.43
C VAL A 194 -3.44 18.10 4.83
N ASN A 195 -4.55 18.37 5.52
CA ASN A 195 -5.54 19.35 5.07
C ASN A 195 -4.97 20.76 5.02
N ILE A 196 -4.18 21.16 6.01
CA ILE A 196 -3.47 22.45 6.00
C ILE A 196 -2.49 22.51 4.83
N LYS A 197 -1.70 21.46 4.60
CA LYS A 197 -0.75 21.39 3.47
C LYS A 197 -1.47 21.61 2.13
N LYS A 198 -2.62 20.98 1.90
CA LYS A 198 -3.44 21.17 0.69
C LYS A 198 -3.90 22.61 0.46
N ILE A 199 -4.05 23.42 1.52
CA ILE A 199 -4.40 24.84 1.40
C ILE A 199 -3.21 25.62 0.81
N PHE A 200 -1.98 25.34 1.26
CA PHE A 200 -0.79 26.05 0.82
C PHE A 200 -0.36 25.72 -0.62
N TYR A 201 -0.55 24.48 -1.08
CA TYR A 201 -0.21 24.05 -2.44
C TYR A 201 -1.33 24.30 -3.47
N LYS A 202 -2.35 25.08 -3.11
CA LYS A 202 -3.45 25.47 -4.03
C LYS A 202 -3.17 26.76 -4.81
N TYR A 203 -1.93 27.25 -4.76
CA TYR A 203 -1.35 28.34 -5.55
C TYR A 203 -0.09 27.84 -6.24
#